data_AF-A0AAF5DN69-F1
#
_entry.id   AF-A0AAF5DN69-F1
#
_cell.length_a   1.000
_cell.length_b   1.000
_cell.length_c   1.000
_cell.angle_alpha   90.00
_cell.angle_beta   90.00
_cell.angle_gamma   90.00
#
_symmetry.space_group_name_H-M   'P 1'
#
loop_
_entity.id
_entity.type
_entity.pdbx_description
1 polymer ?
#
loop_
_entity_poly.entity_id
_entity_poly.type
_entity_poly.pdbx_seq_one_letter_code
_entity_poly.pdbx_strand_id
1 'polypeptide(L)'
;MAINLWNLSSTEKNTIEFFIEHGIFPKEKMCEEGHQMKLYLGQRNQWNCNKSTCQKKCFEKWHIFNIFSTMILFFILFELFVITKQKSEDCPSNLKRLDCFRYHPHVCGDDQDPKVTPCVKNSCGCEYPLVLHNGDCIPLSRCPQRCDMNSTFTNCDTVCPRRCANLKKTSHPCSLRCVKNSCQCNVGYLLNDTNHCVLLEDCPGYDLPRTTTIKTTTRKPTKPKCRKNMVYSKCPNKEEFICSNKFEPKESCGKPRCICKKECANYKKKCIKLWKCKHKLAEELEKKISKKSKKN
;
A
#
# COMPACT_ATOMS: atom_id res chain seq x y z
N MET A 1 -31.49 42.34 -5.00
CA MET A 1 -30.82 42.69 -6.26
C MET A 1 -29.37 42.99 -5.92
N ALA A 2 -28.41 42.23 -6.44
CA ALA A 2 -26.99 42.43 -6.12
C ALA A 2 -26.44 43.63 -6.89
N ILE A 3 -25.90 44.62 -6.18
CA ILE A 3 -25.26 45.81 -6.78
C ILE A 3 -23.94 45.34 -7.43
N ASN A 4 -23.86 45.42 -8.75
CA ASN A 4 -22.65 45.06 -9.48
C ASN A 4 -21.70 46.26 -9.52
N LEU A 5 -20.87 46.40 -8.48
CA LEU A 5 -19.89 47.50 -8.31
C LEU A 5 -18.87 47.62 -9.46
N TRP A 6 -18.74 46.59 -10.30
CA TRP A 6 -17.82 46.57 -11.43
C TRP A 6 -18.32 47.36 -12.66
N ASN A 7 -19.60 47.75 -12.69
CA ASN A 7 -20.22 48.51 -13.78
C ASN A 7 -20.56 49.96 -13.39
N LEU A 8 -19.88 50.53 -12.38
CA LEU A 8 -20.01 51.94 -12.05
C LEU A 8 -19.58 52.80 -13.25
N SER A 9 -20.41 53.77 -13.60
CA SER A 9 -20.15 54.68 -14.72
C SER A 9 -18.85 55.46 -14.54
N SER A 10 -18.19 55.82 -15.63
CA SER A 10 -16.97 56.63 -15.62
C SER A 10 -17.16 58.08 -15.19
N THR A 11 -18.41 58.55 -15.04
CA THR A 11 -18.72 59.93 -14.67
C THR A 11 -19.28 60.01 -13.25
N GLU A 12 -18.92 61.07 -12.54
CA GLU A 12 -19.42 61.34 -11.18
C GLU A 12 -20.95 61.47 -11.16
N LYS A 13 -21.53 62.12 -12.18
CA LYS A 13 -22.98 62.31 -12.30
C LYS A 13 -23.74 60.98 -12.35
N ASN A 14 -23.36 60.08 -13.25
CA ASN A 14 -24.04 58.80 -13.42
C ASN A 14 -23.83 57.89 -12.20
N THR A 15 -22.71 58.04 -11.50
CA THR A 15 -22.42 57.34 -10.25
C THR A 15 -23.35 57.80 -9.12
N ILE A 16 -23.60 59.10 -9.01
CA ILE A 16 -24.56 59.66 -8.05
C ILE A 16 -25.98 59.19 -8.37
N GLU A 17 -26.40 59.23 -9.64
CA GLU A 17 -27.72 58.76 -10.08
C GLU A 17 -27.91 57.27 -9.74
N PHE A 18 -26.90 56.44 -9.97
CA PHE A 18 -26.91 55.03 -9.60
C PHE A 18 -27.07 54.82 -8.09
N PHE A 19 -26.37 55.60 -7.26
CA PHE A 19 -26.48 55.50 -5.81
C PHE A 19 -27.83 55.98 -5.28
N ILE A 20 -28.46 56.98 -5.91
CA ILE A 20 -29.83 57.40 -5.59
C ILE A 20 -30.82 56.29 -5.95
N GLU A 21 -30.70 55.69 -7.13
CA GLU A 21 -31.57 54.61 -7.61
C GLU A 21 -31.52 53.36 -6.71
N HIS A 22 -30.34 53.04 -6.16
CA HIS A 22 -30.13 51.90 -5.28
C HIS A 22 -30.38 52.19 -3.79
N GLY A 23 -30.90 53.38 -3.46
CA GLY A 23 -31.23 53.77 -2.09
C GLY A 23 -30.02 53.97 -1.18
N ILE A 24 -28.83 54.17 -1.75
CA ILE A 24 -27.60 54.47 -1.01
C ILE A 24 -27.60 55.95 -0.59
N PHE A 25 -28.07 56.85 -1.46
CA PHE A 25 -28.24 58.26 -1.13
C PHE A 25 -29.71 58.69 -1.27
N PRO A 26 -30.23 59.51 -0.34
CA PRO A 26 -31.53 60.13 -0.55
C PRO A 26 -31.46 61.13 -1.72
N LYS A 27 -32.50 61.14 -2.56
CA LYS A 27 -32.61 62.09 -3.70
C LYS A 27 -32.56 63.53 -3.22
N GLU A 28 -33.16 63.81 -2.06
CA GLU A 28 -33.21 65.11 -1.42
C GLU A 28 -33.05 64.95 0.09
N LYS A 29 -32.43 65.94 0.73
CA LYS A 29 -32.28 65.99 2.18
C LYS A 29 -32.55 67.39 2.68
N MET A 30 -33.26 67.48 3.80
CA MET A 30 -33.57 68.74 4.48
C MET A 30 -32.75 68.84 5.75
N CYS A 31 -32.33 70.05 6.11
CA CYS A 31 -31.80 70.29 7.45
C CYS A 31 -32.94 70.29 8.48
N GLU A 32 -32.61 70.30 9.77
CA GLU A 32 -33.60 70.35 10.87
C GLU A 32 -34.56 71.55 10.78
N GLU A 33 -34.16 72.64 10.09
CA GLU A 33 -34.99 73.84 9.88
C GLU A 33 -35.80 73.78 8.57
N GLY A 34 -35.84 72.64 7.87
CA GLY A 34 -36.59 72.48 6.63
C GLY A 34 -35.95 73.17 5.41
N HIS A 35 -34.64 73.43 5.41
CA HIS A 35 -33.95 73.94 4.23
C HIS A 35 -33.34 72.82 3.39
N GLN A 36 -33.38 72.99 2.06
CA GLN A 36 -32.76 72.06 1.13
C GLN A 36 -31.24 72.00 1.33
N MET A 37 -30.70 70.78 1.41
CA MET A 37 -29.27 70.51 1.54
C MET A 37 -28.69 70.05 0.20
N LYS A 38 -27.42 70.39 -0.03
CA LYS A 38 -26.62 69.94 -1.16
C LYS A 38 -25.59 68.92 -0.69
N LEU A 39 -25.48 67.80 -1.40
CA LEU A 39 -24.47 66.77 -1.15
C LEU A 39 -23.11 67.22 -1.70
N TYR A 40 -22.08 67.10 -0.89
CA TYR A 40 -20.69 67.33 -1.26
C TYR A 40 -19.93 66.02 -1.10
N LEU A 41 -19.35 65.56 -2.21
CA LEU A 41 -18.51 64.36 -2.26
C LEU A 41 -17.03 64.77 -2.12
N GLY A 42 -16.27 64.02 -1.31
CA GLY A 42 -14.87 64.31 -1.01
C GLY A 42 -14.28 63.29 -0.03
N GLN A 43 -13.23 63.65 0.72
CA GLN A 43 -12.66 62.76 1.75
C GLN A 43 -13.67 62.34 2.82
N ARG A 44 -14.71 63.15 3.05
CA ARG A 44 -15.90 62.79 3.83
C ARG A 44 -17.13 63.31 3.10
N ASN A 45 -18.07 62.42 2.82
CA ASN A 45 -19.37 62.81 2.26
C ASN A 45 -20.16 63.62 3.29
N GLN A 46 -20.57 64.84 2.91
CA GLN A 46 -21.28 65.75 3.80
C GLN A 46 -22.43 66.43 3.07
N TRP A 47 -23.52 66.64 3.79
CA TRP A 47 -24.65 67.43 3.34
C TRP A 47 -24.54 68.82 3.95
N ASN A 48 -24.52 69.87 3.12
CA ASN A 48 -24.50 71.26 3.60
C ASN A 48 -25.82 71.95 3.24
N CYS A 49 -26.36 72.73 4.17
CA CYS A 49 -27.55 73.54 3.90
C CYS A 49 -27.27 74.61 2.81
N ASN A 50 -28.21 74.82 1.89
CA ASN A 50 -28.07 75.80 0.80
C ASN A 50 -28.45 77.25 1.19
N LYS A 51 -28.99 77.47 2.40
CA LYS A 51 -29.41 78.80 2.84
C LYS A 51 -28.25 79.53 3.48
N SER A 52 -27.94 80.74 3.01
CA SER A 52 -26.79 81.55 3.47
C SER A 52 -26.78 81.82 4.98
N THR A 53 -27.96 81.92 5.58
CA THR A 53 -28.13 82.12 7.04
C THR A 53 -28.08 80.82 7.86
N CYS A 54 -27.97 79.66 7.22
CA CYS A 54 -28.01 78.36 7.88
C CYS A 54 -26.72 77.56 7.62
N GLN A 55 -25.86 77.47 8.63
CA GLN A 55 -24.55 76.79 8.53
C GLN A 55 -24.59 75.30 8.92
N LYS A 56 -25.78 74.66 8.95
CA LYS A 56 -25.93 73.26 9.35
C LYS A 56 -25.27 72.31 8.34
N LYS A 57 -24.50 71.35 8.86
CA LYS A 57 -23.82 70.27 8.11
C LYS A 57 -24.18 68.92 8.72
N CYS A 58 -24.38 67.90 7.88
CA CYS A 58 -24.67 66.54 8.34
C CYS A 58 -23.69 65.56 7.67
N PHE A 59 -22.97 64.78 8.48
CA PHE A 59 -22.00 63.79 8.01
C PHE A 59 -22.65 62.41 7.96
N GLU A 60 -22.46 61.68 6.86
CA GLU A 60 -22.89 60.29 6.80
C GLU A 60 -21.90 59.38 7.54
N LYS A 61 -22.36 58.80 8.66
CA LYS A 61 -21.63 57.75 9.37
C LYS A 61 -21.87 56.42 8.64
N TRP A 62 -20.90 55.99 7.84
CA TRP A 62 -20.94 54.65 7.27
C TRP A 62 -20.67 53.59 8.35
N HIS A 63 -21.62 52.68 8.56
CA HIS A 63 -21.48 51.46 9.36
C HIS A 63 -20.57 50.39 8.71
N ILE A 64 -19.80 50.78 7.69
CA ILE A 64 -19.04 49.89 6.78
C ILE A 64 -18.00 49.01 7.52
N PHE A 65 -17.41 49.48 8.62
CA PHE A 65 -16.36 48.74 9.31
C PHE A 65 -16.81 47.40 9.92
N ASN A 66 -18.10 47.23 10.22
CA ASN A 66 -18.63 45.99 10.82
C ASN A 66 -19.00 44.91 9.78
N ILE A 67 -19.37 45.33 8.57
CA ILE A 67 -19.79 44.40 7.50
C ILE A 67 -18.55 43.76 6.84
N PHE A 68 -17.48 44.53 6.62
CA PHE A 68 -16.24 43.96 6.07
C PHE A 68 -15.58 42.97 7.04
N SER A 69 -15.56 43.27 8.34
CA SER A 69 -15.00 42.38 9.36
C SER A 69 -15.73 41.03 9.43
N THR A 70 -17.07 41.06 9.40
CA THR A 70 -17.90 39.83 9.45
C THR A 70 -17.84 39.03 8.16
N MET A 71 -17.77 39.69 6.99
CA MET A 71 -17.57 39.02 5.71
C MET A 71 -16.20 38.33 5.65
N ILE A 72 -15.12 39.01 6.05
CA ILE A 72 -13.76 38.42 6.08
C ILE A 72 -13.72 37.21 7.02
N LEU A 73 -14.32 37.30 8.21
CA LEU A 73 -14.39 36.17 9.13
C LEU A 73 -15.13 34.98 8.51
N PHE A 74 -16.25 35.23 7.81
CA PHE A 74 -17.01 34.19 7.12
C PHE A 74 -16.19 33.52 6.01
N PHE A 75 -15.46 34.30 5.20
CA PHE A 75 -14.57 33.75 4.17
C PHE A 75 -13.46 32.89 4.78
N ILE A 76 -12.81 33.35 5.86
CA ILE A 76 -11.76 32.56 6.54
C ILE A 76 -12.34 31.27 7.13
N LEU A 77 -13.50 31.33 7.78
CA LEU A 77 -14.17 30.13 8.33
C LEU A 77 -14.62 29.16 7.23
N PHE A 78 -15.07 29.67 6.09
CA PHE A 78 -15.46 28.86 4.94
C PHE A 78 -14.25 28.14 4.33
N GLU A 79 -13.13 28.83 4.11
CA GLU A 79 -11.90 28.20 3.62
C GLU A 79 -11.38 27.12 4.58
N LEU A 80 -11.40 27.39 5.89
CA LEU A 80 -11.04 26.38 6.90
C LEU A 80 -11.99 25.17 6.83
N PHE A 81 -13.30 25.39 6.67
CA PHE A 81 -14.26 24.31 6.51
C PHE A 81 -13.98 23.46 5.26
N VAL A 82 -13.70 24.09 4.12
CA VAL A 82 -13.33 23.40 2.87
C VAL A 82 -12.04 22.58 3.05
N ILE A 83 -10.99 23.14 3.66
CA ILE A 83 -9.73 22.44 3.93
C ILE A 83 -9.95 21.22 4.86
N THR A 84 -10.79 21.34 5.89
CA THR A 84 -11.08 20.20 6.80
C THR A 84 -11.84 19.06 6.13
N LYS A 85 -12.72 19.38 5.16
CA LYS A 85 -13.48 18.38 4.39
C LYS A 85 -12.62 17.61 3.39
N GLN A 86 -11.63 18.27 2.76
CA GLN A 86 -10.79 17.64 1.74
C GLN A 86 -9.86 16.56 2.33
N LYS A 87 -9.48 16.67 3.61
CA LYS A 87 -8.50 15.77 4.26
C LYS A 87 -8.93 14.30 4.34
N SER A 88 -10.20 13.93 4.08
CA SER A 88 -10.67 12.54 4.17
C SER A 88 -10.54 11.71 2.88
N GLU A 89 -10.36 12.34 1.71
CA GLU A 89 -10.34 11.59 0.44
C GLU A 89 -8.96 11.07 0.05
N ASP A 90 -7.91 11.81 0.38
CA ASP A 90 -6.55 11.45 0.00
C ASP A 90 -5.95 10.39 0.94
N CYS A 91 -5.38 9.36 0.34
CA CYS A 91 -4.65 8.34 1.09
C CYS A 91 -3.31 8.90 1.57
N PRO A 92 -2.83 8.52 2.77
CA PRO A 92 -1.54 8.97 3.25
C PRO A 92 -0.41 8.37 2.41
N SER A 93 0.69 9.12 2.29
CA SER A 93 1.89 8.71 1.55
C SER A 93 1.60 8.30 0.09
N ASN A 94 2.14 7.18 -0.38
CA ASN A 94 1.96 6.63 -1.72
C ASN A 94 0.92 5.49 -1.76
N LEU A 95 0.05 5.39 -0.74
CA LEU A 95 -1.05 4.44 -0.76
C LEU A 95 -2.08 4.87 -1.80
N LYS A 96 -2.69 3.89 -2.45
CA LYS A 96 -3.78 4.12 -3.39
C LYS A 96 -5.10 3.74 -2.74
N ARG A 97 -6.17 4.45 -3.12
CA ARG A 97 -7.53 4.02 -2.79
C ARG A 97 -7.87 2.82 -3.66
N LEU A 98 -8.03 1.66 -3.03
CA LEU A 98 -8.32 0.42 -3.72
C LEU A 98 -9.83 0.12 -3.61
N ASP A 99 -10.43 -0.29 -4.72
CA ASP A 99 -11.80 -0.82 -4.75
C ASP A 99 -11.94 -2.07 -3.87
N CYS A 100 -10.83 -2.76 -3.65
CA CYS A 100 -10.75 -3.92 -2.81
C CYS A 100 -9.41 -4.01 -2.09
N PHE A 101 -9.41 -3.72 -0.80
CA PHE A 101 -8.27 -3.90 0.08
C PHE A 101 -8.44 -5.20 0.89
N ARG A 102 -7.37 -6.00 0.99
CA ARG A 102 -7.35 -7.16 1.89
C ARG A 102 -7.28 -6.65 3.32
N TYR A 103 -8.14 -7.17 4.20
CA TYR A 103 -8.14 -6.82 5.62
C TYR A 103 -6.75 -6.95 6.27
N HIS A 104 -5.95 -7.90 5.78
CA HIS A 104 -4.53 -8.01 6.07
C HIS A 104 -3.73 -7.51 4.86
N PRO A 105 -3.22 -6.25 4.88
CA PRO A 105 -2.32 -5.78 3.84
C PRO A 105 -1.09 -6.69 3.76
N HIS A 106 -0.59 -6.90 2.55
CA HIS A 106 0.72 -7.52 2.34
C HIS A 106 1.78 -6.63 2.98
N VAL A 107 2.50 -7.13 3.97
CA VAL A 107 3.58 -6.42 4.66
C VAL A 107 4.92 -7.12 4.46
N CYS A 108 6.02 -6.41 4.76
CA CYS A 108 7.33 -7.04 4.83
C CYS A 108 7.34 -8.16 5.89
N GLY A 109 7.53 -9.40 5.45
CA GLY A 109 7.52 -10.61 6.28
C GLY A 109 6.37 -11.59 5.99
N ASP A 110 5.47 -11.26 5.07
CA ASP A 110 4.45 -12.22 4.62
C ASP A 110 5.05 -13.23 3.63
N ASP A 111 5.28 -14.47 4.09
CA ASP A 111 5.85 -15.53 3.24
C ASP A 111 4.83 -16.20 2.31
N GLN A 112 3.53 -16.01 2.56
CA GLN A 112 2.44 -16.55 1.76
C GLN A 112 1.34 -15.49 1.71
N ASP A 113 0.80 -15.26 0.51
CA ASP A 113 -0.38 -14.42 0.30
C ASP A 113 -1.41 -14.70 1.41
N PRO A 114 -1.73 -13.72 2.29
CA PRO A 114 -2.60 -13.96 3.43
C PRO A 114 -3.89 -14.61 2.93
N LYS A 115 -4.33 -15.67 3.64
CA LYS A 115 -5.58 -16.40 3.39
C LYS A 115 -6.66 -15.40 2.96
N VAL A 116 -7.35 -15.69 1.86
CA VAL A 116 -8.40 -14.86 1.26
C VAL A 116 -9.23 -14.17 2.34
N THR A 117 -8.89 -12.92 2.62
CA THR A 117 -9.62 -12.07 3.56
C THR A 117 -10.78 -11.41 2.83
N PRO A 118 -11.89 -11.13 3.52
CA PRO A 118 -12.96 -10.33 2.96
C PRO A 118 -12.41 -8.98 2.47
N CYS A 119 -12.94 -8.58 1.32
CA CYS A 119 -12.62 -7.35 0.64
C CYS A 119 -13.17 -6.14 1.40
N VAL A 120 -12.32 -5.19 1.77
CA VAL A 120 -12.73 -3.88 2.28
C VAL A 120 -12.72 -2.90 1.12
N LYS A 121 -13.90 -2.42 0.71
CA LYS A 121 -14.03 -1.48 -0.40
C LYS A 121 -13.54 -0.08 -0.01
N ASN A 122 -12.99 0.65 -0.99
CA ASN A 122 -12.58 2.06 -0.88
C ASN A 122 -11.59 2.35 0.26
N SER A 123 -10.69 1.41 0.56
CA SER A 123 -9.66 1.57 1.60
C SER A 123 -8.31 1.92 0.99
N CYS A 124 -7.50 2.67 1.72
CA CYS A 124 -6.13 2.98 1.33
C CYS A 124 -5.23 1.76 1.51
N GLY A 125 -4.41 1.45 0.50
CA GLY A 125 -3.53 0.30 0.53
C GLY A 125 -2.47 0.31 -0.57
N CYS A 126 -1.67 -0.76 -0.59
CA CYS A 126 -0.66 -0.97 -1.61
C CYS A 126 -1.21 -1.75 -2.80
N GLU A 127 -1.02 -1.21 -4.00
CA GLU A 127 -1.32 -1.91 -5.23
C GLU A 127 -0.32 -3.06 -5.42
N TYR A 128 -0.82 -4.28 -5.68
CA TYR A 128 0.02 -5.44 -5.92
C TYR A 128 0.97 -5.17 -7.11
N PRO A 129 2.28 -5.47 -7.01
CA PRO A 129 2.96 -6.33 -6.05
C PRO A 129 3.70 -5.60 -4.91
N LEU A 130 3.31 -4.36 -4.58
CA LEU A 130 3.92 -3.60 -3.48
C LEU A 130 3.43 -4.12 -2.12
N VAL A 131 4.28 -3.99 -1.10
CA VAL A 131 3.97 -4.34 0.28
C VAL A 131 4.06 -3.11 1.17
N LEU A 132 3.23 -3.06 2.20
CA LEU A 132 3.18 -1.98 3.17
C LEU A 132 4.34 -2.13 4.17
N HIS A 133 5.16 -1.09 4.29
CA HIS A 133 6.28 -1.02 5.21
C HIS A 133 6.43 0.40 5.77
N ASN A 134 6.36 0.55 7.09
CA ASN A 134 6.48 1.85 7.78
C ASN A 134 5.56 2.96 7.24
N GLY A 135 4.36 2.61 6.77
CA GLY A 135 3.39 3.57 6.21
C GLY A 135 3.52 3.80 4.71
N ASP A 136 4.54 3.23 4.06
CA ASP A 136 4.80 3.37 2.63
C ASP A 136 4.63 2.05 1.88
N CYS A 137 4.24 2.13 0.61
CA CYS A 137 4.23 1.00 -0.30
C CYS A 137 5.60 0.86 -0.97
N ILE A 138 6.29 -0.24 -0.69
CA ILE A 138 7.61 -0.56 -1.24
C ILE A 138 7.61 -1.89 -2.00
N PRO A 139 8.51 -2.09 -2.97
CA PRO A 139 8.72 -3.42 -3.55
C PRO A 139 9.18 -4.41 -2.48
N LEU A 140 8.73 -5.67 -2.55
CA LEU A 140 9.14 -6.74 -1.62
C LEU A 140 10.67 -6.88 -1.51
N SER A 141 11.41 -6.59 -2.59
CA SER A 141 12.88 -6.58 -2.63
C SER A 141 13.53 -5.50 -1.76
N ARG A 142 12.80 -4.47 -1.34
CA ARG A 142 13.28 -3.39 -0.47
C ARG A 142 12.87 -3.57 0.99
N CYS A 143 12.17 -4.65 1.32
CA CYS A 143 11.90 -4.96 2.71
C CYS A 143 13.20 -5.12 3.48
N PRO A 144 13.34 -4.53 4.68
CA PRO A 144 14.47 -4.82 5.54
C PRO A 144 14.47 -6.32 5.82
N GLN A 145 15.60 -6.97 5.54
CA GLN A 145 15.77 -8.38 5.86
C GLN A 145 15.70 -8.53 7.38
N ARG A 146 14.57 -9.05 7.87
CA ARG A 146 14.43 -9.40 9.30
C ARG A 146 15.26 -10.62 9.67
N CYS A 147 15.62 -11.41 8.67
CA CYS A 147 16.19 -12.73 8.81
C CYS A 147 17.40 -12.88 7.90
N ASP A 148 18.43 -13.55 8.40
CA ASP A 148 19.66 -13.81 7.65
C ASP A 148 19.42 -14.77 6.47
N MET A 149 20.42 -14.86 5.59
CA MET A 149 20.39 -15.76 4.45
C MET A 149 20.03 -17.21 4.87
N ASN A 150 19.20 -17.87 4.07
CA ASN A 150 18.66 -19.22 4.30
C ASN A 150 17.68 -19.36 5.48
N SER A 151 17.14 -18.26 5.99
CA SER A 151 16.05 -18.26 6.96
C SER A 151 14.85 -17.46 6.44
N THR A 152 13.69 -17.71 7.05
CA THR A 152 12.40 -17.17 6.64
C THR A 152 11.65 -16.69 7.89
N PHE A 153 11.05 -15.50 7.83
CA PHE A 153 10.40 -14.88 8.99
C PHE A 153 9.02 -15.51 9.23
N THR A 154 8.83 -16.19 10.36
CA THR A 154 7.56 -16.84 10.69
C THR A 154 6.96 -16.30 11.99
N ASN A 155 5.62 -16.28 12.04
CA ASN A 155 4.87 -16.00 13.27
C ASN A 155 4.72 -17.23 14.18
N CYS A 156 5.16 -18.40 13.71
CA CYS A 156 5.21 -19.62 14.50
C CYS A 156 6.43 -20.44 14.07
N ASP A 157 7.57 -20.18 14.69
CA ASP A 157 8.76 -21.03 14.59
C ASP A 157 8.73 -22.10 15.69
N THR A 158 9.51 -23.16 15.49
CA THR A 158 9.72 -24.20 16.48
C THR A 158 10.58 -23.68 17.63
N VAL A 159 10.21 -24.04 18.87
CA VAL A 159 11.06 -23.79 20.06
C VAL A 159 12.35 -24.62 20.02
N CYS A 160 12.39 -25.71 19.22
CA CYS A 160 13.53 -26.60 19.10
C CYS A 160 14.04 -26.63 17.65
N PRO A 161 14.76 -25.58 17.18
CA PRO A 161 15.36 -25.60 15.86
C PRO A 161 16.41 -26.70 15.75
N ARG A 162 16.59 -27.26 14.55
CA ARG A 162 17.68 -28.20 14.29
C ARG A 162 19.00 -27.44 14.31
N ARG A 163 19.93 -27.86 15.18
CA ARG A 163 21.23 -27.21 15.37
C ARG A 163 22.38 -28.12 14.93
N CYS A 164 23.49 -27.52 14.47
CA CYS A 164 24.74 -28.25 14.21
C CYS A 164 25.27 -28.97 15.48
N ALA A 165 25.11 -28.37 16.67
CA ALA A 165 25.53 -29.01 17.92
C ALA A 165 24.79 -30.33 18.23
N ASN A 166 23.61 -30.56 17.63
CA ASN A 166 22.74 -31.70 17.94
C ASN A 166 22.64 -32.72 16.80
N LEU A 167 23.60 -32.75 15.86
CA LEU A 167 23.58 -33.70 14.73
C LEU A 167 23.44 -35.17 15.15
N LYS A 168 24.10 -35.55 16.25
CA LYS A 168 24.12 -36.93 16.77
C LYS A 168 22.98 -37.24 17.75
N LYS A 169 22.21 -36.24 18.18
CA LYS A 169 21.12 -36.44 19.15
C LYS A 169 19.86 -36.90 18.42
N THR A 170 19.50 -38.16 18.65
CA THR A 170 18.19 -38.71 18.29
C THR A 170 17.10 -37.86 18.94
N SER A 171 16.10 -37.47 18.14
CA SER A 171 14.83 -36.82 18.51
C SER A 171 14.61 -36.64 20.02
N HIS A 172 14.67 -35.39 20.49
CA HIS A 172 14.14 -35.03 21.81
C HIS A 172 12.70 -34.52 21.66
N PRO A 173 11.82 -34.79 22.64
CA PRO A 173 10.47 -34.25 22.62
C PRO A 173 10.54 -32.73 22.54
N CYS A 174 9.90 -32.16 21.52
CA CYS A 174 9.80 -30.71 21.36
C CYS A 174 8.38 -30.25 21.67
N SER A 175 8.26 -29.12 22.37
CA SER A 175 6.98 -28.49 22.63
C SER A 175 6.35 -27.99 21.32
N LEU A 176 5.04 -28.21 21.13
CA LEU A 176 4.25 -27.64 20.03
C LEU A 176 3.97 -26.13 20.19
N ARG A 177 4.75 -25.44 21.03
CA ARG A 177 4.60 -24.00 21.23
C ARG A 177 5.27 -23.29 20.07
N CYS A 178 4.65 -22.20 19.63
CA CYS A 178 5.19 -21.33 18.59
C CYS A 178 6.06 -20.24 19.21
N VAL A 179 7.27 -20.04 18.70
CA VAL A 179 7.98 -18.77 18.89
C VAL A 179 7.40 -17.78 17.87
N LYS A 180 6.82 -16.69 18.38
CA LYS A 180 6.25 -15.65 17.53
C LYS A 180 7.35 -14.72 17.03
N ASN A 181 7.21 -14.24 15.79
CA ASN A 181 8.09 -13.23 15.19
C ASN A 181 9.58 -13.63 15.17
N SER A 182 9.90 -14.84 14.70
CA SER A 182 11.29 -15.32 14.64
C SER A 182 11.68 -15.83 13.26
N CYS A 183 12.98 -15.97 13.04
CA CYS A 183 13.57 -16.44 11.80
C CYS A 183 13.79 -17.95 11.85
N GLN A 184 13.00 -18.69 11.09
CA GLN A 184 13.11 -20.14 10.97
C GLN A 184 14.08 -20.51 9.85
N CYS A 185 15.03 -21.42 10.10
CA CYS A 185 15.86 -21.96 9.04
C CYS A 185 15.02 -22.66 7.96
N ASN A 186 15.34 -22.37 6.70
CA ASN A 186 14.69 -23.03 5.56
C ASN A 186 14.91 -24.55 5.63
N VAL A 187 14.00 -25.31 5.01
CA VAL A 187 14.10 -26.78 4.99
C VAL A 187 15.44 -27.23 4.41
N GLY A 188 16.18 -28.04 5.18
CA GLY A 188 17.50 -28.54 4.83
C GLY A 188 18.68 -27.75 5.44
N TYR A 189 18.40 -26.62 6.06
CA TYR A 189 19.38 -25.82 6.79
C TYR A 189 19.29 -26.08 8.29
N LEU A 190 20.41 -25.96 8.99
CA LEU A 190 20.53 -26.09 10.43
C LEU A 190 21.14 -24.82 11.00
N LEU A 191 20.75 -24.49 12.22
CA LEU A 191 21.30 -23.37 12.95
C LEU A 191 22.69 -23.74 13.47
N ASN A 192 23.72 -23.00 13.08
CA ASN A 192 25.06 -23.16 13.64
C ASN A 192 25.17 -22.47 15.02
N ASP A 193 26.36 -22.53 15.63
CA ASP A 193 26.59 -21.95 16.95
C ASP A 193 26.61 -20.41 16.94
N THR A 194 26.69 -19.78 15.77
CA THR A 194 26.58 -18.33 15.57
C THR A 194 25.17 -17.87 15.17
N ASN A 195 24.16 -18.75 15.27
CA ASN A 195 22.76 -18.50 14.91
C ASN A 195 22.49 -18.21 13.41
N HIS A 196 23.33 -18.70 12.51
CA HIS A 196 23.09 -18.66 11.07
C HIS A 196 22.61 -20.01 10.54
N CYS A 197 21.75 -19.97 9.51
CA CYS A 197 21.24 -21.16 8.84
C CYS A 197 22.21 -21.65 7.76
N VAL A 198 22.90 -22.75 8.04
CA VAL A 198 23.91 -23.37 7.17
C VAL A 198 23.45 -24.75 6.69
N LEU A 199 24.05 -25.29 5.62
CA LEU A 199 23.71 -26.66 5.21
C LEU A 199 24.29 -27.67 6.20
N LEU A 200 23.68 -28.86 6.23
CA LEU A 200 24.16 -29.97 7.07
C LEU A 200 25.65 -30.30 6.82
N GLU A 201 26.09 -30.19 5.57
CA GLU A 201 27.48 -30.42 5.15
C GLU A 201 28.47 -29.36 5.64
N ASP A 202 27.96 -28.17 6.01
CA ASP A 202 28.75 -27.05 6.53
C ASP A 202 28.83 -27.05 8.07
N CYS A 203 28.12 -27.97 8.74
CA CYS A 203 28.18 -28.08 10.20
C CYS A 203 29.52 -28.70 10.66
N PRO A 204 30.19 -28.14 11.68
CA PRO A 204 31.35 -28.77 12.28
C PRO A 204 30.97 -30.13 12.90
N GLY A 205 31.71 -31.19 12.57
CA GLY A 205 31.42 -32.56 13.01
C GLY A 205 30.47 -33.35 12.11
N TYR A 206 30.13 -32.82 10.92
CA TYR A 206 29.52 -33.62 9.86
C TYR A 206 30.54 -34.63 9.31
N ASP A 207 30.70 -35.73 10.04
CA ASP A 207 31.33 -36.92 9.49
C ASP A 207 30.32 -37.52 8.50
N LEU A 208 30.64 -37.49 7.19
CA LEU A 208 29.93 -38.28 6.19
C LEU A 208 29.64 -39.65 6.81
N PRO A 209 28.40 -40.19 6.79
CA PRO A 209 28.22 -41.58 7.13
C PRO A 209 29.16 -42.32 6.20
N ARG A 210 30.21 -42.92 6.80
CA ARG A 210 31.24 -43.67 6.10
C ARG A 210 30.45 -44.61 5.23
N THR A 211 30.34 -44.24 3.95
CA THR A 211 29.69 -45.10 2.98
C THR A 211 30.53 -46.34 3.11
N THR A 212 29.94 -47.43 3.58
CA THR A 212 30.62 -48.71 3.61
C THR A 212 31.09 -48.88 2.19
N THR A 213 32.38 -48.64 1.98
CA THR A 213 33.04 -48.83 0.72
C THR A 213 33.08 -50.34 0.60
N ILE A 214 31.95 -50.91 0.18
CA ILE A 214 31.95 -52.19 -0.50
C ILE A 214 33.01 -51.98 -1.57
N LYS A 215 34.12 -52.71 -1.43
CA LYS A 215 35.17 -52.79 -2.44
C LYS A 215 34.51 -53.37 -3.69
N THR A 216 33.88 -52.52 -4.48
CA THR A 216 33.35 -52.89 -5.79
C THR A 216 34.50 -52.77 -6.76
N THR A 217 35.20 -53.89 -6.90
CA THR A 217 36.02 -54.19 -8.06
C THR A 217 35.19 -54.02 -9.34
N THR A 218 35.83 -53.41 -10.34
CA THR A 218 35.57 -53.52 -11.78
C THR A 218 34.24 -52.99 -12.36
N ARG A 219 34.41 -51.94 -13.20
CA ARG A 219 33.53 -51.39 -14.25
C ARG A 219 32.70 -50.15 -13.87
N LYS A 220 33.20 -48.99 -14.29
CA LYS A 220 32.56 -47.66 -14.32
C LYS A 220 31.09 -47.77 -14.75
N PRO A 221 30.11 -47.52 -13.88
CA PRO A 221 28.70 -47.53 -14.28
C PRO A 221 28.45 -46.33 -15.19
N THR A 222 27.94 -46.59 -16.39
CA THR A 222 27.38 -45.56 -17.25
C THR A 222 26.23 -44.87 -16.49
N LYS A 223 26.48 -43.66 -15.98
CA LYS A 223 25.46 -42.81 -15.35
C LYS A 223 24.24 -42.76 -16.30
N PRO A 224 23.02 -43.14 -15.86
CA PRO A 224 21.85 -43.13 -16.72
C PRO A 224 21.66 -41.75 -17.35
N LYS A 225 21.55 -41.69 -18.67
CA LYS A 225 21.32 -40.42 -19.39
C LYS A 225 19.90 -39.93 -19.12
N CYS A 226 19.77 -38.96 -18.23
CA CYS A 226 18.50 -38.28 -18.00
C CYS A 226 18.21 -37.22 -19.07
N ARG A 227 16.93 -36.92 -19.32
CA ARG A 227 16.51 -35.86 -20.23
C ARG A 227 16.92 -34.47 -19.70
N LYS A 228 16.80 -33.43 -20.54
CA LYS A 228 17.08 -32.03 -20.14
C LYS A 228 16.30 -31.66 -18.86
N ASN A 229 16.96 -30.97 -17.94
CA ASN A 229 16.46 -30.57 -16.62
C ASN A 229 16.11 -31.72 -15.66
N MET A 230 16.64 -32.91 -15.89
CA MET A 230 16.52 -34.04 -14.97
C MET A 230 17.88 -34.47 -14.40
N VAL A 231 17.85 -35.09 -13.23
CA VAL A 231 19.00 -35.69 -12.54
C VAL A 231 18.63 -37.09 -12.07
N TYR A 232 19.54 -38.05 -12.22
CA TYR A 232 19.31 -39.41 -11.74
C TYR A 232 19.43 -39.43 -10.22
N SER A 233 18.36 -39.83 -9.53
CA SER A 233 18.36 -40.03 -8.09
C SER A 233 18.23 -41.52 -7.76
N LYS A 234 19.14 -42.02 -6.92
CA LYS A 234 19.05 -43.38 -6.35
C LYS A 234 17.93 -43.50 -5.31
N CYS A 235 17.54 -42.39 -4.71
CA CYS A 235 16.57 -42.33 -3.62
C CYS A 235 15.67 -41.09 -3.83
N PRO A 236 14.81 -41.09 -4.87
CA PRO A 236 13.87 -40.00 -5.14
C PRO A 236 12.73 -39.99 -4.13
N ASN A 237 12.04 -38.85 -3.96
CA ASN A 237 10.75 -38.85 -3.26
C ASN A 237 9.78 -39.81 -4.00
N LYS A 238 8.94 -40.54 -3.26
CA LYS A 238 7.91 -41.41 -3.84
C LYS A 238 7.03 -40.60 -4.79
N GLU A 239 6.65 -39.41 -4.38
CA GLU A 239 5.89 -38.46 -5.20
C GLU A 239 6.81 -37.57 -6.04
N GLU A 240 6.38 -37.31 -7.27
CA GLU A 240 7.10 -36.41 -8.15
C GLU A 240 6.63 -34.98 -7.92
N PHE A 241 7.58 -34.04 -7.87
CA PHE A 241 7.26 -32.63 -7.70
C PHE A 241 6.58 -32.09 -8.97
N ILE A 242 5.26 -31.95 -8.94
CA ILE A 242 4.43 -31.42 -10.02
C ILE A 242 4.08 -29.95 -9.76
N CYS A 243 3.91 -29.14 -10.81
CA CYS A 243 3.62 -27.71 -10.66
C CYS A 243 2.40 -27.41 -9.78
N SER A 244 1.44 -28.33 -9.70
CA SER A 244 0.17 -28.15 -9.02
C SER A 244 0.19 -28.52 -7.54
N ASN A 245 1.28 -29.08 -7.00
CA ASN A 245 1.30 -29.61 -5.63
C ASN A 245 2.31 -28.88 -4.73
N LYS A 246 1.91 -28.64 -3.48
CA LYS A 246 2.80 -28.14 -2.43
C LYS A 246 3.69 -29.32 -2.00
N PHE A 247 5.00 -29.11 -1.90
CA PHE A 247 5.95 -30.17 -1.59
C PHE A 247 5.79 -30.65 -0.14
N GLU A 248 5.54 -31.94 0.04
CA GLU A 248 5.67 -32.61 1.34
C GLU A 248 6.79 -33.66 1.24
N PRO A 249 7.91 -33.49 1.96
CA PRO A 249 8.94 -34.52 2.03
C PRO A 249 8.40 -35.73 2.80
N LYS A 250 8.46 -36.93 2.20
CA LYS A 250 8.14 -38.19 2.86
C LYS A 250 9.43 -38.91 3.26
N GLU A 251 9.42 -39.55 4.44
CA GLU A 251 10.58 -40.18 5.08
C GLU A 251 11.15 -41.41 4.35
N SER A 252 10.46 -41.93 3.33
CA SER A 252 10.92 -43.09 2.55
C SER A 252 11.05 -42.77 1.07
N CYS A 253 12.18 -43.14 0.47
CA CYS A 253 12.38 -42.91 -0.96
C CYS A 253 11.74 -43.98 -1.84
N GLY A 254 11.42 -43.59 -3.07
CA GLY A 254 10.96 -44.48 -4.14
C GLY A 254 12.10 -45.19 -4.84
N LYS A 255 11.75 -46.00 -5.86
CA LYS A 255 12.73 -46.70 -6.72
C LYS A 255 13.62 -45.69 -7.49
N PRO A 256 14.92 -45.98 -7.70
CA PRO A 256 15.83 -45.13 -8.47
C PRO A 256 15.28 -44.70 -9.84
N ARG A 257 15.25 -43.39 -10.11
CA ARG A 257 14.79 -42.84 -11.41
C ARG A 257 15.38 -41.46 -11.68
N CYS A 258 15.26 -40.97 -12.91
CA CYS A 258 15.49 -39.56 -13.22
C CYS A 258 14.35 -38.72 -12.64
N ILE A 259 14.69 -37.67 -11.90
CA ILE A 259 13.75 -36.69 -11.33
C ILE A 259 14.10 -35.29 -11.86
N CYS A 260 13.16 -34.34 -11.78
CA CYS A 260 13.47 -32.95 -12.08
C CYS A 260 14.59 -32.42 -11.19
N LYS A 261 15.48 -31.59 -11.75
CA LYS A 261 16.50 -30.87 -10.98
C LYS A 261 15.86 -30.01 -9.88
N LYS A 262 16.63 -29.66 -8.84
CA LYS A 262 16.23 -28.63 -7.86
C LYS A 262 15.73 -27.38 -8.62
N GLU A 263 14.65 -26.77 -8.14
CA GLU A 263 13.93 -25.63 -8.77
C GLU A 263 13.17 -25.92 -10.07
N CYS A 264 13.04 -27.19 -10.47
CA CYS A 264 12.16 -27.60 -11.57
C CYS A 264 11.04 -28.47 -11.04
N ALA A 265 9.85 -28.33 -11.62
CA ALA A 265 8.71 -29.22 -11.39
C ALA A 265 8.29 -29.89 -12.70
N ASN A 266 7.72 -31.08 -12.57
CA ASN A 266 7.12 -31.80 -13.67
C ASN A 266 5.80 -31.11 -14.05
N TYR A 267 5.71 -30.71 -15.31
CA TYR A 267 4.48 -30.24 -15.93
C TYR A 267 4.31 -30.97 -17.25
N LYS A 268 3.24 -31.77 -17.37
CA LYS A 268 2.94 -32.57 -18.57
C LYS A 268 4.15 -33.39 -19.05
N LYS A 269 4.81 -34.13 -18.14
CA LYS A 269 5.99 -34.98 -18.40
C LYS A 269 7.25 -34.21 -18.85
N LYS A 270 7.32 -32.89 -18.60
CA LYS A 270 8.50 -32.05 -18.84
C LYS A 270 8.90 -31.33 -17.56
N CYS A 271 10.20 -31.35 -17.22
CA CYS A 271 10.73 -30.57 -16.11
C CYS A 271 10.90 -29.11 -16.52
N ILE A 272 10.03 -28.24 -15.99
CA ILE A 272 10.06 -26.79 -16.20
C ILE A 272 10.48 -26.10 -14.90
N LYS A 273 11.12 -24.93 -15.02
CA LYS A 273 11.49 -24.12 -13.85
C LYS A 273 10.25 -23.69 -13.07
N LEU A 274 10.36 -23.62 -11.75
CA LEU A 274 9.27 -23.23 -10.84
C LEU A 274 8.56 -21.93 -11.24
N TRP A 275 9.30 -20.90 -11.66
CA TRP A 275 8.69 -19.64 -12.13
C TRP A 275 7.74 -19.84 -13.32
N LYS A 276 8.02 -20.82 -14.20
CA LYS A 276 7.14 -21.16 -15.33
C LYS A 276 5.87 -21.91 -14.90
N CYS A 277 5.85 -22.55 -13.73
CA CYS A 277 4.66 -23.23 -13.24
C CYS A 277 3.49 -22.27 -13.07
N LYS A 278 3.71 -21.08 -12.50
CA LYS A 278 2.66 -20.08 -12.28
C LYS A 278 1.97 -19.69 -13.60
N HIS A 279 2.75 -19.36 -14.62
CA HIS A 279 2.23 -19.06 -15.95
C HIS A 279 1.44 -20.22 -16.56
N LYS A 280 1.95 -21.46 -16.45
CA LYS A 280 1.30 -22.62 -17.05
C LYS A 280 0.01 -23.04 -16.34
N LEU A 281 -0.07 -22.86 -15.03
CA LEU A 281 -1.29 -23.09 -14.27
C LEU A 281 -2.35 -22.02 -14.56
N ALA A 282 -1.94 -20.74 -14.70
CA ALA A 282 -2.84 -19.67 -15.11
C ALA A 282 -3.44 -19.91 -16.50
N GLU A 283 -2.61 -20.27 -17.50
CA GLU A 283 -3.08 -20.63 -18.84
C GLU A 283 -4.09 -21.80 -18.83
N GLU A 284 -3.95 -22.77 -17.91
CA GLU A 284 -4.89 -23.88 -17.77
C GLU A 284 -6.20 -23.46 -17.12
N LEU A 285 -6.15 -22.57 -16.14
CA LEU A 285 -7.33 -22.03 -15.49
C LEU A 285 -8.17 -21.19 -16.47
N GLU A 286 -7.55 -20.33 -17.26
CA GLU A 286 -8.20 -19.55 -18.31
C GLU A 286 -8.92 -20.44 -19.32
N LYS A 287 -8.25 -21.53 -19.77
CA LYS A 287 -8.86 -22.52 -20.67
C LYS A 287 -10.04 -23.24 -20.04
N LYS A 288 -10.01 -23.50 -18.72
CA LYS A 288 -11.14 -24.10 -17.98
C LYS A 288 -12.31 -23.12 -17.87
N ILE A 289 -12.04 -21.84 -17.59
CA ILE A 289 -13.05 -20.78 -17.51
C ILE A 289 -13.72 -20.57 -18.87
N SER A 290 -12.94 -20.44 -19.94
CA SER A 290 -13.45 -20.27 -21.31
C SER A 290 -14.29 -21.46 -21.79
N LYS A 291 -13.96 -22.69 -21.39
CA LYS A 291 -14.80 -23.87 -21.68
C LYS A 291 -16.10 -23.88 -20.91
N LYS A 292 -16.11 -23.36 -19.67
CA LYS A 292 -17.31 -23.27 -18.83
C LYS A 292 -18.26 -22.18 -19.34
N SER A 293 -17.73 -21.05 -19.82
CA SER A 293 -18.53 -19.98 -20.42
C SER A 293 -19.16 -20.34 -21.77
N LYS A 294 -18.64 -21.35 -22.49
CA LYS A 294 -19.23 -21.86 -23.74
C LYS A 294 -20.30 -22.95 -23.51
N LYS A 295 -20.46 -23.43 -22.27
CA LYS A 295 -21.40 -24.50 -21.91
C LYS A 295 -22.63 -23.98 -21.17
N ASN A 296 -22.62 -22.70 -20.82
CA ASN A 296 -23.76 -21.91 -20.36
C ASN A 296 -24.21 -21.00 -21.50
#